data_AF-A0A1I9YTV2-F1
#
_entry.id   AF-A0A1I9YTV2-F1
#
_cell.length_a   1.000
_cell.length_b   1.000
_cell.length_c   1.000
_cell.angle_alpha   90.00
_cell.angle_beta   90.00
_cell.angle_gamma   90.00
#
_symmetry.space_group_name_H-M   'P 1'
#
loop_
_entity.id
_entity.type
_entity.pdbx_description
1 polymer ?
#
loop_
_entity_poly.entity_id
_entity_poly.type
_entity_poly.pdbx_seq_one_letter_code
_entity_poly.pdbx_strand_id
1 'polypeptide(L)' 'MKPIRLRVPSDEAADLLDDLTAWASTSGIDPGLSMFSQSGTTSNTSSPILYHVYVSESFFEQFPGWRMFIEH' A
#
# COMPACT_ATOMS: atom_id res chain seq x y z
N MET A 1 9.53 4.00 13.19
CA MET A 1 9.49 4.37 11.75
C MET A 1 8.29 5.27 11.51
N LYS A 2 8.41 6.30 10.66
CA LYS A 2 7.24 7.05 10.21
C LYS A 2 6.58 6.27 9.08
N PRO A 3 5.29 5.93 9.18
CA PRO A 3 4.65 5.14 8.17
C PRO A 3 4.32 6.03 6.96
N ILE A 4 4.73 5.57 5.77
CA ILE A 4 4.50 6.26 4.48
C ILE A 4 3.16 5.78 3.95
N ARG A 5 2.30 6.73 3.57
CA ARG A 5 1.01 6.43 2.95
C ARG A 5 1.17 6.31 1.46
N LEU A 6 0.61 5.24 0.91
CA LEU A 6 0.44 5.07 -0.53
C LEU A 6 -1.02 5.27 -0.89
N ARG A 7 -1.27 5.79 -2.09
CA ARG A 7 -2.58 5.96 -2.69
C ARG A 7 -2.61 5.15 -3.98
N VAL A 8 -2.99 3.88 -3.88
CA VAL A 8 -2.91 2.92 -4.98
C VAL A 8 -4.30 2.70 -5.61
N PRO A 9 -4.42 2.73 -6.95
CA PRO A 9 -5.68 2.43 -7.63
C PRO A 9 -6.08 0.97 -7.45
N SER A 10 -7.39 0.70 -7.54
CA SER A 10 -7.96 -0.64 -7.34
C SER A 10 -7.34 -1.74 -8.21
N ASP A 11 -6.99 -1.42 -9.46
CA ASP A 11 -6.40 -2.37 -10.40
C ASP A 11 -5.00 -2.83 -9.99
N GLU A 12 -4.24 -1.98 -9.27
CA GLU A 12 -2.88 -2.28 -8.78
C GLU A 12 -2.89 -2.76 -7.31
N ALA A 13 -4.06 -2.82 -6.68
CA ALA A 13 -4.17 -3.18 -5.27
C ALA A 13 -3.83 -4.65 -4.98
N ALA A 14 -4.07 -5.53 -5.95
CA ALA A 14 -3.70 -6.94 -5.84
C ALA A 14 -2.17 -7.11 -5.84
N ASP A 15 -1.50 -6.46 -6.79
CA ASP A 15 -0.03 -6.46 -6.88
C ASP A 15 0.59 -5.83 -5.63
N LEU A 16 0.00 -4.75 -5.10
CA LEU A 16 0.44 -4.14 -3.84
C LEU A 16 0.37 -5.11 -2.67
N LEU A 17 -0.69 -5.91 -2.58
CA LEU A 17 -0.87 -6.86 -1.49
C LEU A 17 0.17 -7.99 -1.55
N ASP A 18 0.45 -8.49 -2.76
CA ASP A 18 1.47 -9.52 -2.97
C ASP A 18 2.87 -8.99 -2.60
N ASP A 19 3.22 -7.78 -3.05
CA ASP A 19 4.49 -7.12 -2.73
C ASP A 19 4.63 -6.81 -1.23
N LEU A 20 3.56 -6.34 -0.59
CA LEU A 20 3.51 -6.14 0.85
C LEU A 20 3.74 -7.44 1.61
N THR A 21 3.14 -8.54 1.17
CA THR A 21 3.28 -9.85 1.78
C THR A 21 4.72 -10.37 1.64
N ALA A 22 5.33 -10.20 0.46
CA ALA A 22 6.72 -10.56 0.21
C ALA A 22 7.70 -9.71 1.04
N TRP A 23 7.48 -8.39 1.09
CA TRP A 23 8.26 -7.47 1.90
C TRP A 23 8.16 -7.78 3.40
N ALA A 24 6.95 -8.00 3.90
CA ALA A 24 6.65 -8.33 5.28
C ALA A 24 7.33 -9.65 5.71
N SER A 25 7.26 -10.68 4.85
CA SER A 25 7.93 -11.97 5.07
C SER A 25 9.45 -11.83 5.18
N THR A 26 10.04 -10.95 4.36
CA THR A 26 11.49 -10.70 4.35
C THR A 26 11.94 -9.82 5.51
N SER A 27 11.10 -8.88 5.94
CA SER A 27 11.44 -7.88 6.96
C SER A 27 11.08 -8.31 8.39
N GLY A 28 10.36 -9.43 8.54
CA GLY A 28 9.81 -9.86 9.83
C GLY A 28 8.74 -8.91 10.37
N ILE A 29 8.11 -8.14 9.48
CA ILE A 29 7.03 -7.20 9.80
C ILE A 29 5.70 -7.93 9.59
N ASP A 30 4.73 -7.72 10.46
CA ASP A 30 3.40 -8.29 10.29
C ASP A 30 2.67 -7.59 9.12
N PRO A 31 2.28 -8.31 8.05
CA PRO A 31 1.59 -7.72 6.90
C PRO A 31 0.17 -7.23 7.24
N GLY A 32 -0.41 -7.69 8.35
CA GLY A 32 -1.69 -7.18 8.86
C GLY A 32 -1.58 -5.80 9.53
N LEU A 33 -0.38 -5.40 9.96
CA LEU A 33 -0.11 -4.08 10.56
C LEU A 33 0.17 -2.98 9.53
N SER A 34 0.57 -3.34 8.30
CA SER A 34 0.78 -2.37 7.21
C SER A 34 -0.52 -1.98 6.51
N MET A 35 -1.60 -2.71 6.76
CA MET A 35 -2.85 -2.57 6.04
C MET A 35 -3.90 -1.83 6.87
N PHE A 36 -4.78 -1.11 6.15
CA PHE A 36 -6.09 -0.58 6.55
C PHE A 36 -6.18 0.92 6.84
N SER A 37 -6.58 1.66 5.79
CA SER A 37 -8.01 1.99 5.67
C SER A 37 -8.38 2.19 4.20
N GLN A 38 -9.46 1.55 3.73
CA GLN A 38 -10.14 1.97 2.51
C GLN A 38 -10.78 3.33 2.81
N SER A 39 -10.04 4.42 2.63
CA SER A 39 -10.59 5.76 2.77
C SER A 39 -11.39 6.09 1.52
N GLY A 40 -12.60 5.53 1.44
CA GLY A 40 -13.50 5.81 0.34
C GLY A 40 -14.62 4.80 0.20
N THR A 41 -15.58 4.79 1.13
CA THR A 41 -16.93 4.34 0.79
C THR A 41 -17.55 5.39 -0.12
N THR A 42 -17.19 5.38 -1.40
CA THR A 42 -17.99 6.08 -2.40
C THR A 42 -18.85 5.02 -3.07
N SER A 43 -20.15 5.02 -2.77
CA SER A 43 -21.22 4.31 -3.49
C SER A 43 -21.33 4.70 -4.99
N ASN A 44 -20.29 5.29 -5.56
CA ASN A 44 -20.18 5.68 -6.95
C ASN A 44 -19.14 4.77 -7.59
N THR A 45 -19.61 3.91 -8.50
CA THR A 45 -18.82 3.00 -9.35
C THR A 45 -17.86 3.71 -10.32
N SER A 46 -17.53 4.98 -10.08
CA SER A 46 -16.67 5.82 -10.93
C SER A 46 -15.57 6.54 -10.15
N SER A 47 -15.43 6.30 -8.85
CA SER A 47 -14.29 6.80 -8.07
C SER A 47 -13.26 5.67 -7.91
N PRO A 48 -11.98 5.91 -8.24
CA PRO A 48 -10.94 4.89 -8.05
C PRO A 48 -10.90 4.51 -6.57
N ILE A 49 -10.93 3.22 -6.26
CA ILE A 49 -10.72 2.75 -4.88
C ILE A 49 -9.27 3.08 -4.55
N LEU A 50 -9.06 3.76 -3.42
CA LEU A 50 -7.75 4.21 -2.97
C LEU A 50 -7.39 3.39 -1.75
N TYR A 51 -6.39 2.53 -1.91
CA TYR A 51 -5.82 1.79 -0.78
C TYR A 51 -4.78 2.66 -0.10
N HIS A 52 -4.99 2.92 1.20
CA HIS A 52 -3.98 3.50 2.06
C HIS A 52 -3.27 2.39 2.83
N VAL A 53 -1.99 2.22 2.53
CA VAL A 53 -1.09 1.30 3.24
C VAL A 53 0.02 2.08 3.93
N TYR A 54 0.50 1.53 5.03
CA TYR A 54 1.54 2.10 5.86
C TYR A 54 2.81 1.28 5.71
N VAL A 55 3.79 1.82 4.99
CA VAL A 55 5.07 1.16 4.70
C VAL A 55 6.27 1.99 5.18
N SER A 56 7.45 1.39 5.25
CA SER A 56 8.72 2.08 5.53
C SER A 56 9.61 2.19 4.28
N GLU A 57 10.70 2.94 4.36
CA GLU A 57 11.62 3.14 3.21
C GLU A 57 12.15 1.83 2.62
N SER A 58 12.38 0.82 3.46
CA SER A 58 12.81 -0.53 3.07
C SER A 58 11.86 -1.24 2.11
N PHE A 59 10.56 -0.91 2.12
CA PHE A 59 9.61 -1.44 1.15
C PHE A 59 9.98 -0.96 -0.25
N PHE A 60 10.28 0.32 -0.39
CA PHE A 60 10.64 0.93 -1.67
C PHE A 60 12.06 0.59 -2.13
N GLU A 61 12.93 0.10 -1.24
CA GLU A 61 14.22 -0.46 -1.65
C GLU A 61 14.03 -1.76 -2.45
N GLN A 62 13.04 -2.57 -2.07
CA GLN A 62 12.68 -3.81 -2.77
C GLN A 62 11.74 -3.55 -3.94
N PHE A 63 10.77 -2.65 -3.76
CA PHE A 63 9.73 -2.35 -4.73
C PHE A 63 9.71 -0.84 -5.04
N PRO A 64 10.71 -0.33 -5.77
CA PRO A 64 10.84 1.11 -6.02
C PRO A 64 9.69 1.69 -6.85
N GLY A 65 8.97 0.87 -7.61
CA GLY A 65 7.81 1.28 -8.42
C GLY A 65 6.72 1.95 -7.59
N TRP A 66 6.50 1.49 -6.35
CA TRP A 66 5.45 2.05 -5.50
C TRP A 66 5.67 3.49 -5.04
N ARG A 67 6.88 4.04 -5.23
CA ARG A 67 7.19 5.44 -4.87
C ARG A 67 6.30 6.45 -5.60
N MET A 68 5.82 6.11 -6.79
CA MET A 68 4.93 7.00 -7.55
C MET A 68 3.55 7.16 -6.91
N PHE A 69 3.17 6.26 -6.00
CA PHE A 69 1.89 6.30 -5.30
C PHE A 69 2.00 6.93 -3.90
N ILE A 70 3.16 7.47 -3.51
CA ILE A 70 3.32 8.16 -2.22
C ILE A 70 2.37 9.35 -2.16
N GLU A 71 1.52 9.36 -1.13
CA GLU A 71 0.64 10.49 -0.83
C GLU A 71 1.47 11.58 -0.10
N HIS A 72 1.51 12.78 -0.67
CA HIS A 72 2.24 13.95 -0.14
C HIS A 72 1.39 14.81 0.80
#